data_AF-A0A6P2E774-F1
#
_entry.id   AF-A0A6P2E774-F1
#
_cell.length_a   1.000
_cell.length_b   1.000
_cell.length_c   1.000
_cell.angle_alpha   90.00
_cell.angle_beta   90.00
_cell.angle_gamma   90.00
#
_symmetry.space_group_name_H-M   'P 1'
#
loop_
_entity.id
_entity.type
_entity.pdbx_description
1 polymer ?
#
loop_
_entity_poly.entity_id
_entity_poly.type
_entity_poly.pdbx_seq_one_letter_code
_entity_poly.pdbx_strand_id
1 'polypeptide(L)'
;MDKEVDPDVLAVINEKRLTGEKRTPVDIIARMGVPDARQKASDHAWLATGDKVITTIWAELVSVAADGRWFCLESLDAEHRIGGGDRSATQVQRATNRLDLLKRSLNAGQGVRAVLQTNRVPIRELETDRSAKVSIRVPDDQEWHVASWDADLKMAVLARGPRGWLPTDDDVQAARARGGIPAPPPPASGPASLEEVQAAAMDHLTRHFSGYGYKTENVSGQALGYDIEVSDKKGASLLKLAVKGTAPGFAGFRLSAEERACAKRGDPWRLAVVTDAGGPAPQHKIYKPAEIDQVPGLDPSDG
;
A
#
# COMPACT_ATOMS: atom_id res chain seq x y z
N MET A 1 -23.12 -14.83 3.84
CA MET A 1 -23.39 -14.52 2.43
C MET A 1 -24.48 -13.51 2.19
N ASP A 2 -25.79 -13.83 2.24
CA ASP A 2 -26.83 -12.84 1.85
C ASP A 2 -26.85 -11.57 2.71
N LYS A 3 -26.23 -11.62 3.90
CA LYS A 3 -26.06 -10.46 4.80
C LYS A 3 -24.77 -9.66 4.58
N GLU A 4 -23.84 -10.15 3.76
CA GLU A 4 -22.53 -9.52 3.48
C GLU A 4 -22.49 -8.87 2.10
N VAL A 5 -23.40 -9.26 1.20
CA VAL A 5 -23.54 -8.68 -0.13
C VAL A 5 -24.57 -7.56 -0.05
N ASP A 6 -24.24 -6.44 -0.69
CA ASP A 6 -25.18 -5.33 -0.83
C ASP A 6 -26.48 -5.81 -1.52
N PRO A 7 -27.68 -5.47 -1.00
CA PRO A 7 -28.95 -5.94 -1.55
C PRO A 7 -29.13 -5.65 -3.05
N ASP A 8 -28.66 -4.50 -3.53
CA ASP A 8 -28.80 -4.11 -4.94
C ASP A 8 -27.88 -4.97 -5.82
N VAL A 9 -26.69 -5.29 -5.32
CA VAL A 9 -25.75 -6.20 -5.99
C VAL A 9 -26.32 -7.61 -6.04
N LEU A 10 -26.88 -8.08 -4.93
CA LEU A 10 -27.48 -9.41 -4.83
C LEU A 10 -28.71 -9.54 -5.74
N ALA A 11 -29.52 -8.48 -5.88
CA ALA A 11 -30.66 -8.45 -6.78
C ALA A 11 -30.25 -8.68 -8.23
N VAL A 12 -29.23 -7.98 -8.73
CA VAL A 12 -28.69 -8.15 -10.09
C VAL A 12 -28.12 -9.55 -10.30
N ILE A 13 -27.39 -10.09 -9.32
CA ILE A 13 -26.85 -11.47 -9.39
C ILE A 13 -28.00 -12.49 -9.49
N ASN A 14 -29.05 -12.31 -8.68
CA ASN A 14 -30.20 -13.19 -8.69
C ASN A 14 -31.00 -13.09 -9.99
N GLU A 15 -31.21 -11.90 -10.52
CA GLU A 15 -31.86 -11.70 -11.81
C GLU A 15 -31.10 -12.43 -12.93
N LYS A 16 -29.78 -12.22 -13.03
CA LYS A 16 -28.92 -12.90 -14.01
C LYS A 16 -28.92 -14.41 -13.85
N ARG A 17 -28.95 -14.90 -12.61
CA ARG A 17 -29.00 -16.33 -12.30
C ARG A 17 -30.33 -16.97 -12.71
N LEU A 18 -31.45 -16.27 -12.52
CA LEU A 18 -32.79 -16.77 -12.79
C LEU A 18 -33.17 -16.68 -14.27
N THR A 19 -32.70 -15.65 -14.97
CA THR A 19 -32.98 -15.43 -16.40
C THR A 19 -31.97 -16.13 -17.32
N GLY A 20 -30.77 -16.40 -16.83
CA GLY A 20 -29.71 -17.05 -17.59
C GLY A 20 -29.83 -18.58 -17.63
N GLU A 21 -29.21 -19.19 -18.65
CA GLU A 21 -29.00 -20.64 -18.67
C GLU A 21 -28.17 -21.08 -17.46
N LYS A 22 -28.58 -22.15 -16.79
CA LYS A 22 -27.84 -22.75 -15.68
C LYS A 22 -26.50 -23.29 -16.19
N ARG A 23 -25.40 -22.65 -15.78
CA ARG A 23 -24.03 -22.98 -16.19
C ARG A 23 -23.13 -23.17 -14.98
N THR A 24 -22.10 -24.00 -15.12
CA THR A 24 -21.08 -24.10 -14.07
C THR A 24 -20.15 -22.88 -14.10
N PRO A 25 -19.46 -22.54 -13.00
CA PRO A 25 -18.48 -21.45 -13.00
C PRO A 25 -17.39 -21.57 -14.06
N VAL A 26 -17.03 -22.80 -14.46
CA VAL A 26 -16.06 -23.08 -15.53
C VAL A 26 -16.66 -22.82 -16.90
N ASP A 27 -17.89 -23.24 -17.16
CA ASP A 27 -18.57 -23.00 -18.44
C ASP A 27 -18.75 -21.51 -18.72
N ILE A 28 -18.98 -20.72 -17.68
CA ILE A 28 -19.11 -19.26 -17.78
C ILE A 28 -17.81 -18.64 -18.33
N ILE A 29 -16.67 -18.92 -17.69
CA ILE A 29 -15.39 -18.34 -18.14
C ILE A 29 -14.95 -18.91 -19.49
N ALA A 30 -15.27 -20.18 -19.78
CA ALA A 30 -15.02 -20.78 -21.10
C ALA A 30 -15.78 -20.04 -22.20
N ARG A 31 -17.08 -19.77 -22.02
CA ARG A 31 -17.89 -18.99 -22.98
C ARG A 31 -17.45 -17.54 -23.10
N MET A 32 -16.79 -16.99 -22.08
CA MET A 32 -16.21 -15.65 -22.16
C MET A 32 -14.87 -15.62 -22.91
N GLY A 33 -14.34 -16.78 -23.32
CA GLY A 33 -13.15 -16.91 -24.17
C GLY A 33 -11.87 -17.27 -23.43
N VAL A 34 -11.95 -17.81 -22.20
CA VAL A 34 -10.76 -18.25 -21.45
C VAL A 34 -10.24 -19.59 -22.00
N PRO A 35 -9.01 -19.66 -22.53
CA PRO A 35 -8.41 -20.92 -22.97
C PRO A 35 -8.06 -21.80 -21.76
N ASP A 36 -8.28 -23.11 -21.90
CA ASP A 36 -8.06 -24.11 -20.85
C ASP A 36 -8.81 -23.80 -19.54
N ALA A 37 -10.03 -23.25 -19.66
CA ALA A 37 -10.86 -22.80 -18.54
C ALA A 37 -10.95 -23.80 -17.37
N ARG A 38 -10.95 -25.11 -17.65
CA ARG A 38 -10.99 -26.15 -16.61
C ARG A 38 -9.73 -26.19 -15.75
N GLN A 39 -8.56 -25.96 -16.34
CA GLN A 39 -7.28 -25.94 -15.63
C GLN A 39 -7.10 -24.63 -14.84
N LYS A 40 -7.73 -23.55 -15.31
CA LYS A 40 -7.66 -22.21 -14.71
C LYS A 40 -8.87 -21.85 -13.85
N ALA A 41 -9.68 -22.84 -13.49
CA ALA A 41 -10.96 -22.62 -12.79
C ALA A 41 -10.79 -21.95 -11.41
N SER A 42 -9.63 -22.15 -10.78
CA SER A 42 -9.26 -21.61 -9.47
C SER A 42 -8.56 -20.26 -9.52
N ASP A 43 -8.34 -19.70 -10.70
CA ASP A 43 -7.76 -18.37 -10.86
C ASP A 43 -8.83 -17.29 -10.64
N HIS A 44 -8.39 -16.05 -10.42
CA HIS A 44 -9.27 -14.92 -10.16
C HIS A 44 -9.32 -13.92 -11.31
N ALA A 45 -8.43 -14.04 -12.30
CA ALA A 45 -8.44 -13.28 -13.53
C ALA A 45 -7.79 -14.09 -14.65
N TRP A 46 -8.17 -13.80 -15.88
CA TRP A 46 -7.79 -14.55 -17.06
C TRP A 46 -7.55 -13.62 -18.24
N LEU A 47 -6.59 -13.99 -19.08
CA LEU A 47 -6.48 -13.46 -20.43
C LEU A 47 -7.34 -14.32 -21.36
N ALA A 48 -8.34 -13.71 -21.98
CA ALA A 48 -9.23 -14.34 -22.95
C ALA A 48 -8.77 -14.06 -24.39
N THR A 49 -9.35 -14.79 -25.35
CA THR A 49 -9.12 -14.57 -26.77
C THR A 49 -9.35 -13.10 -27.16
N GLY A 50 -8.44 -12.57 -28.00
CA GLY A 50 -8.44 -11.16 -28.40
C GLY A 50 -7.91 -10.21 -27.33
N ASP A 51 -7.01 -10.69 -26.47
CA ASP A 51 -6.32 -9.93 -25.41
C ASP A 51 -7.25 -9.26 -24.38
N LYS A 52 -8.48 -9.75 -24.28
CA LYS A 52 -9.45 -9.23 -23.31
C LYS A 52 -9.17 -9.79 -21.92
N VAL A 53 -9.07 -8.93 -20.93
CA VAL A 53 -8.97 -9.35 -19.54
C VAL A 53 -10.36 -9.64 -18.98
N ILE A 54 -10.49 -10.80 -18.34
CA ILE A 54 -11.66 -11.16 -17.55
C ILE A 54 -11.23 -11.24 -16.09
N THR A 55 -11.99 -10.65 -15.18
CA THR A 55 -11.69 -10.66 -13.76
C THR A 55 -12.89 -11.08 -12.93
N THR A 56 -12.63 -11.75 -11.82
CA THR A 56 -13.65 -12.00 -10.81
C THR A 56 -13.87 -10.73 -10.00
N ILE A 57 -15.13 -10.36 -9.79
CA ILE A 57 -15.53 -9.35 -8.81
C ILE A 57 -16.32 -10.08 -7.73
N TRP A 58 -15.76 -10.14 -6.52
CA TRP A 58 -16.44 -10.71 -5.38
C TRP A 58 -17.52 -9.75 -4.91
N ALA A 59 -18.77 -10.21 -4.95
CA ALA A 59 -19.94 -9.40 -4.64
C ALA A 59 -19.90 -8.87 -3.19
N GLU A 60 -19.28 -9.62 -2.29
CA GLU A 60 -19.04 -9.26 -0.89
C GLU A 60 -18.13 -8.02 -0.73
N LEU A 61 -17.33 -7.69 -1.75
CA LEU A 61 -16.43 -6.52 -1.77
C LEU A 61 -16.98 -5.36 -2.61
N VAL A 62 -18.13 -5.54 -3.27
CA VAL A 62 -18.76 -4.46 -4.03
C VAL A 62 -19.40 -3.47 -3.07
N SER A 63 -19.14 -2.20 -3.31
CA SER A 63 -19.77 -1.06 -2.66
C SER A 63 -20.60 -0.29 -3.68
N VAL A 64 -21.77 0.16 -3.25
CA VAL A 64 -22.69 0.98 -4.04
C VAL A 64 -22.61 2.39 -3.47
N ALA A 65 -22.10 3.33 -4.26
CA ALA A 65 -22.02 4.73 -3.90
C ALA A 65 -23.42 5.37 -3.88
N ALA A 66 -23.56 6.56 -3.28
CA ALA A 66 -24.83 7.26 -3.15
C ALA A 66 -25.52 7.58 -4.51
N ASP A 67 -24.75 7.67 -5.59
CA ASP A 67 -25.24 7.87 -6.96
C ASP A 67 -25.65 6.55 -7.66
N GLY A 68 -25.61 5.42 -6.94
CA GLY A 68 -25.94 4.09 -7.44
C GLY A 68 -24.81 3.42 -8.22
N ARG A 69 -23.64 4.04 -8.36
CA ARG A 69 -22.50 3.45 -9.07
C ARG A 69 -21.77 2.45 -8.20
N TRP A 70 -21.27 1.40 -8.84
CA TRP A 70 -20.61 0.32 -8.14
C TRP A 70 -19.10 0.42 -8.29
N PHE A 71 -18.41 0.11 -7.21
CA PHE A 71 -16.98 -0.03 -7.20
C PHE A 71 -16.55 -1.12 -6.22
N CYS A 72 -15.31 -1.56 -6.34
CA CYS A 72 -14.66 -2.34 -5.29
C CYS A 72 -13.20 -1.92 -5.16
N LEU A 73 -12.65 -2.17 -3.98
CA LEU A 73 -11.24 -1.95 -3.69
C LEU A 73 -10.46 -3.24 -3.93
N GLU A 74 -9.39 -3.13 -4.70
CA GLU A 74 -8.44 -4.21 -4.93
C GLU A 74 -7.17 -3.93 -4.11
N SER A 75 -6.74 -4.92 -3.31
CA SER A 75 -5.44 -4.85 -2.63
C SER A 75 -4.33 -5.13 -3.63
N LEU A 76 -3.32 -4.28 -3.67
CA LEU A 76 -2.08 -4.52 -4.44
C LEU A 76 -1.06 -5.36 -3.67
N ASP A 77 -1.39 -5.76 -2.43
CA ASP A 77 -0.56 -6.69 -1.66
C ASP A 77 -0.84 -8.13 -2.11
N ALA A 78 0.09 -8.69 -2.88
CA ALA A 78 0.01 -10.06 -3.36
C ALA A 78 0.42 -11.10 -2.29
N GLU A 79 1.07 -10.69 -1.21
CA GLU A 79 1.64 -11.59 -0.20
C GLU A 79 0.67 -11.90 0.94
N HIS A 80 -0.24 -10.98 1.25
CA HIS A 80 -1.14 -11.10 2.39
C HIS A 80 -2.60 -11.30 1.99
N ARG A 81 -3.32 -12.15 2.73
CA ARG A 81 -4.74 -12.44 2.54
C ARG A 81 -5.63 -11.27 2.97
N ILE A 82 -6.87 -11.28 2.48
CA ILE A 82 -7.93 -10.39 3.00
C ILE A 82 -8.15 -10.72 4.49
N GLY A 83 -8.03 -9.73 5.37
CA GLY A 83 -8.10 -9.92 6.82
C GLY A 83 -6.78 -10.33 7.48
N GLY A 84 -5.68 -10.42 6.72
CA GLY A 84 -4.33 -10.62 7.23
C GLY A 84 -3.80 -12.06 7.15
N GLY A 85 -2.50 -12.18 7.41
CA GLY A 85 -1.75 -13.44 7.33
C GLY A 85 -1.26 -13.78 5.92
N ASP A 86 -0.24 -14.62 5.87
CA ASP A 86 0.49 -14.90 4.62
C ASP A 86 -0.33 -15.78 3.67
N ARG A 87 -0.16 -15.53 2.36
CA ARG A 87 -0.59 -16.42 1.28
C ARG A 87 0.45 -17.51 1.06
N SER A 88 -0.01 -18.71 0.71
CA SER A 88 0.85 -19.75 0.14
C SER A 88 1.39 -19.34 -1.22
N ALA A 89 2.46 -19.98 -1.69
CA ALA A 89 3.05 -19.70 -3.01
C ALA A 89 2.03 -19.74 -4.16
N THR A 90 1.10 -20.70 -4.15
CA THR A 90 0.06 -20.80 -5.19
C THR A 90 -0.98 -19.67 -5.12
N GLN A 91 -1.19 -19.09 -3.94
CA GLN A 91 -2.09 -17.96 -3.74
C GLN A 91 -1.40 -16.67 -4.15
N VAL A 92 -0.13 -16.49 -3.78
CA VAL A 92 0.70 -15.37 -4.25
C VAL A 92 0.72 -15.36 -5.78
N GLN A 93 1.01 -16.49 -6.43
CA GLN A 93 1.03 -16.58 -7.89
C GLN A 93 -0.31 -16.16 -8.54
N ARG A 94 -1.44 -16.55 -7.94
CA ARG A 94 -2.78 -16.17 -8.42
C ARG A 94 -3.09 -14.70 -8.21
N ALA A 95 -2.71 -14.16 -7.05
CA ALA A 95 -2.84 -12.73 -6.74
C ALA A 95 -1.99 -11.88 -7.69
N THR A 96 -0.70 -12.21 -7.86
CA THR A 96 0.21 -11.52 -8.79
C THR A 96 -0.33 -11.55 -10.21
N ASN A 97 -0.74 -12.73 -10.73
CA ASN A 97 -1.32 -12.83 -12.08
C ASN A 97 -2.57 -11.94 -12.24
N ARG A 98 -3.42 -11.84 -11.22
CA ARG A 98 -4.57 -10.93 -11.23
C ARG A 98 -4.14 -9.48 -11.32
N LEU A 99 -3.20 -9.06 -10.48
CA LEU A 99 -2.69 -7.69 -10.46
C LEU A 99 -2.02 -7.31 -11.79
N ASP A 100 -1.25 -8.22 -12.37
CA ASP A 100 -0.59 -8.01 -13.67
C ASP A 100 -1.61 -7.78 -14.80
N LEU A 101 -2.69 -8.58 -14.83
CA LEU A 101 -3.75 -8.43 -15.84
C LEU A 101 -4.56 -7.15 -15.65
N LEU A 102 -4.84 -6.76 -14.40
CA LEU A 102 -5.50 -5.48 -14.09
C LEU A 102 -4.61 -4.30 -14.50
N LYS A 103 -3.32 -4.34 -14.14
CA LYS A 103 -2.36 -3.30 -14.50
C LYS A 103 -2.14 -3.21 -16.00
N ARG A 104 -2.10 -4.34 -16.70
CA ARG A 104 -2.06 -4.40 -18.17
C ARG A 104 -3.26 -3.66 -18.78
N SER A 105 -4.46 -3.92 -18.28
CA SER A 105 -5.67 -3.27 -18.78
C SER A 105 -5.65 -1.76 -18.54
N LEU A 106 -5.22 -1.33 -17.34
CA LEU A 106 -5.02 0.08 -17.01
C LEU A 106 -4.03 0.75 -17.97
N ASN A 107 -2.84 0.17 -18.15
CA ASN A 107 -1.79 0.71 -19.01
C ASN A 107 -2.22 0.80 -20.48
N ALA A 108 -3.08 -0.13 -20.93
CA ALA A 108 -3.65 -0.11 -22.27
C ALA A 108 -4.84 0.86 -22.42
N GLY A 109 -5.29 1.49 -21.33
CA GLY A 109 -6.51 2.31 -21.33
C GLY A 109 -7.74 1.50 -21.72
N GLN A 110 -7.83 0.25 -21.29
CA GLN A 110 -8.91 -0.68 -21.62
C GLN A 110 -9.67 -1.12 -20.37
N GLY A 111 -10.96 -1.38 -20.54
CA GLY A 111 -11.77 -2.01 -19.52
C GLY A 111 -11.52 -3.51 -19.44
N VAL A 112 -12.07 -4.11 -18.40
CA VAL A 112 -12.08 -5.54 -18.14
C VAL A 112 -13.52 -6.04 -18.17
N ARG A 113 -13.69 -7.28 -18.61
CA ARG A 113 -14.97 -7.98 -18.44
C ARG A 113 -14.99 -8.61 -17.05
N ALA A 114 -16.15 -8.61 -16.40
CA ALA A 114 -16.27 -9.16 -15.06
C ALA A 114 -17.16 -10.39 -15.00
N VAL A 115 -16.86 -11.27 -14.05
CA VAL A 115 -17.82 -12.21 -13.49
C VAL A 115 -18.10 -11.80 -12.05
N LEU A 116 -19.37 -11.57 -11.71
CA LEU A 116 -19.79 -11.36 -10.33
C LEU A 116 -19.86 -12.72 -9.64
N GLN A 117 -19.30 -12.83 -8.46
CA GLN A 117 -19.22 -14.07 -7.71
C GLN A 117 -19.60 -13.88 -6.25
N THR A 118 -20.36 -14.85 -5.72
CA THR A 118 -20.55 -15.05 -4.28
C THR A 118 -19.95 -16.40 -3.86
N ASN A 119 -19.53 -16.52 -2.60
CA ASN A 119 -18.82 -17.71 -2.09
C ASN A 119 -19.56 -18.36 -0.92
N ARG A 120 -19.52 -19.69 -0.81
CA ARG A 120 -20.19 -20.44 0.27
C ARG A 120 -19.71 -20.12 1.69
N VAL A 121 -18.59 -19.41 1.81
CA VAL A 121 -17.97 -18.99 3.06
C VAL A 121 -17.74 -17.48 3.04
N PRO A 122 -17.58 -16.83 4.20
CA PRO A 122 -17.20 -15.42 4.27
C PRO A 122 -15.97 -15.10 3.42
N ILE A 123 -15.93 -13.91 2.82
CA ILE A 123 -14.84 -13.53 1.90
C ILE A 123 -13.45 -13.57 2.55
N ARG A 124 -13.36 -13.29 3.86
CA ARG A 124 -12.11 -13.36 4.65
C ARG A 124 -11.57 -14.79 4.80
N GLU A 125 -12.45 -15.78 4.66
CA GLU A 125 -12.11 -17.20 4.81
C GLU A 125 -11.93 -17.89 3.46
N LEU A 126 -12.21 -17.19 2.34
CA LEU A 126 -12.18 -17.74 0.98
C LEU A 126 -10.84 -18.40 0.66
N GLU A 127 -9.75 -17.77 1.09
CA GLU A 127 -8.40 -18.25 0.83
C GLU A 127 -7.92 -19.33 1.83
N THR A 128 -8.58 -19.49 2.98
CA THR A 128 -8.16 -20.44 4.02
C THR A 128 -8.97 -21.72 4.06
N ASP A 129 -10.25 -21.66 3.69
CA ASP A 129 -11.14 -22.80 3.78
C ASP A 129 -11.10 -23.65 2.49
N ARG A 130 -10.73 -24.92 2.63
CA ARG A 130 -10.76 -25.90 1.53
C ARG A 130 -12.18 -26.17 1.02
N SER A 131 -13.20 -25.83 1.80
CA SER A 131 -14.62 -25.88 1.47
C SER A 131 -15.13 -24.62 0.74
N ALA A 132 -14.30 -23.57 0.65
CA ALA A 132 -14.61 -22.29 0.02
C ALA A 132 -14.85 -22.44 -1.50
N LYS A 133 -16.04 -22.89 -1.85
CA LYS A 133 -16.49 -23.05 -3.23
C LYS A 133 -17.32 -21.86 -3.66
N VAL A 134 -17.25 -21.58 -4.95
CA VAL A 134 -18.15 -20.66 -5.63
C VAL A 134 -19.60 -21.07 -5.34
N SER A 135 -20.38 -20.12 -4.83
CA SER A 135 -21.82 -20.28 -4.63
C SER A 135 -22.55 -19.96 -5.94
N ILE A 136 -22.44 -18.72 -6.39
CA ILE A 136 -23.00 -18.23 -7.65
C ILE A 136 -21.89 -17.51 -8.39
N ARG A 137 -21.83 -17.70 -9.71
CA ARG A 137 -21.03 -16.89 -10.63
C ARG A 137 -21.92 -16.51 -11.81
N VAL A 138 -21.94 -15.24 -12.19
CA VAL A 138 -22.66 -14.74 -13.37
C VAL A 138 -21.79 -13.74 -14.13
N PRO A 139 -21.84 -13.72 -15.48
CA PRO A 139 -21.17 -12.66 -16.24
C PRO A 139 -21.84 -11.32 -16.00
N ASP A 140 -21.05 -10.26 -15.84
CA ASP A 140 -21.54 -8.90 -15.86
C ASP A 140 -21.46 -8.34 -17.29
N ASP A 141 -22.52 -7.65 -17.71
CA ASP A 141 -22.58 -7.08 -19.06
C ASP A 141 -22.07 -5.65 -19.10
N GLN A 142 -21.96 -5.00 -17.92
CA GLN A 142 -21.33 -3.70 -17.80
C GLN A 142 -19.80 -3.86 -17.83
N GLU A 143 -19.13 -2.92 -18.50
CA GLU A 143 -17.67 -2.82 -18.44
C GLU A 143 -17.23 -2.49 -17.01
N TRP A 144 -16.14 -3.11 -16.57
CA TRP A 144 -15.40 -2.69 -15.39
C TRP A 144 -14.08 -2.08 -15.83
N HIS A 145 -13.48 -1.21 -15.03
CA HIS A 145 -12.17 -0.66 -15.32
C HIS A 145 -11.43 -0.30 -14.03
N VAL A 146 -10.10 -0.25 -14.12
CA VAL A 146 -9.28 0.30 -13.04
C VAL A 146 -9.38 1.82 -13.13
N ALA A 147 -10.08 2.44 -12.17
CA ALA A 147 -10.30 3.88 -12.13
C ALA A 147 -9.13 4.63 -11.49
N SER A 148 -8.47 4.01 -10.49
CA SER A 148 -7.24 4.51 -9.89
C SER A 148 -6.32 3.37 -9.47
N TRP A 149 -5.02 3.67 -9.40
CA TRP A 149 -3.98 2.73 -8.97
C TRP A 149 -2.97 3.47 -8.11
N ASP A 150 -2.95 3.18 -6.82
CA ASP A 150 -2.08 3.80 -5.83
C ASP A 150 -1.14 2.74 -5.26
N ALA A 151 0.12 2.78 -5.71
CA ALA A 151 1.13 1.83 -5.29
C ALA A 151 1.56 2.03 -3.84
N ASP A 152 1.54 3.28 -3.36
CA ASP A 152 2.00 3.65 -2.02
C ASP A 152 0.98 3.18 -0.97
N LEU A 153 -0.30 3.39 -1.24
CA LEU A 153 -1.40 2.84 -0.43
C LEU A 153 -1.67 1.36 -0.71
N LYS A 154 -0.91 0.73 -1.61
CA LYS A 154 -1.12 -0.65 -2.09
C LYS A 154 -2.58 -0.93 -2.44
N MET A 155 -3.24 -0.03 -3.15
CA MET A 155 -4.67 -0.13 -3.43
C MET A 155 -5.01 0.33 -4.85
N ALA A 156 -5.98 -0.32 -5.47
CA ALA A 156 -6.61 0.14 -6.70
C ALA A 156 -8.13 0.18 -6.56
N VAL A 157 -8.76 1.12 -7.28
CA VAL A 157 -10.22 1.21 -7.37
C VAL A 157 -10.66 0.59 -8.69
N LEU A 158 -11.53 -0.41 -8.62
CA LEU A 158 -12.24 -0.96 -9.78
C LEU A 158 -13.64 -0.37 -9.83
N ALA A 159 -14.00 0.30 -10.92
CA ALA A 159 -15.31 0.92 -11.10
C ALA A 159 -16.10 0.22 -12.21
N ARG A 160 -17.41 0.11 -12.01
CA ARG A 160 -18.36 -0.46 -12.98
C ARG A 160 -19.03 0.65 -13.78
N GLY A 161 -19.14 0.48 -15.09
CA GLY A 161 -19.84 1.39 -15.99
C GLY A 161 -18.92 2.45 -16.61
N PRO A 162 -19.45 3.66 -16.93
CA PRO A 162 -18.71 4.68 -17.65
C PRO A 162 -17.41 5.11 -16.97
N ARG A 163 -16.39 5.37 -17.77
CA ARG A 163 -15.07 5.81 -17.30
C ARG A 163 -15.06 7.28 -16.87
N GLY A 164 -14.04 7.65 -16.11
CA GLY A 164 -13.83 9.03 -15.64
C GLY A 164 -14.56 9.35 -14.34
N TRP A 165 -15.11 8.34 -13.66
CA TRP A 165 -15.72 8.48 -12.35
C TRP A 165 -14.86 7.79 -11.29
N LEU A 166 -14.84 8.41 -10.11
CA LEU A 166 -14.19 7.89 -8.92
C LEU A 166 -15.19 7.96 -7.75
N PRO A 167 -15.18 6.97 -6.84
CA PRO A 167 -15.91 7.08 -5.58
C PRO A 167 -15.35 8.23 -4.75
N THR A 168 -16.17 8.78 -3.84
CA THR A 168 -15.71 9.79 -2.89
C THR A 168 -14.77 9.18 -1.84
N ASP A 169 -14.03 10.02 -1.11
CA ASP A 169 -13.16 9.54 -0.03
C ASP A 169 -13.98 8.79 1.04
N ASP A 170 -15.17 9.29 1.37
CA ASP A 170 -16.08 8.63 2.33
C ASP A 170 -16.52 7.24 1.85
N ASP A 171 -16.85 7.11 0.56
CA ASP A 171 -17.17 5.82 -0.05
C ASP A 171 -15.98 4.86 0.06
N VAL A 172 -14.76 5.33 -0.23
CA VAL A 172 -13.52 4.53 -0.13
C VAL A 172 -13.26 4.10 1.31
N GLN A 173 -13.44 4.97 2.30
CA GLN A 173 -13.25 4.61 3.71
C GLN A 173 -14.30 3.59 4.19
N ALA A 174 -15.56 3.75 3.80
CA ALA A 174 -16.61 2.79 4.09
C ALA A 174 -16.31 1.41 3.47
N ALA A 175 -15.82 1.39 2.23
CA ALA A 175 -15.43 0.16 1.54
C ALA A 175 -14.21 -0.52 2.19
N ARG A 176 -13.22 0.25 2.67
CA ARG A 176 -12.06 -0.29 3.42
C ARG A 176 -12.49 -0.99 4.70
N ALA A 177 -13.34 -0.32 5.49
CA ALA A 177 -13.87 -0.88 6.73
C ALA A 177 -14.62 -2.21 6.49
N ARG A 178 -15.40 -2.30 5.40
CA ARG A 178 -16.10 -3.53 4.99
C ARG A 178 -15.12 -4.63 4.57
N GLY A 179 -14.19 -4.32 3.68
CA GLY A 179 -13.21 -5.26 3.12
C GLY A 179 -12.21 -5.81 4.13
N GLY A 180 -12.16 -5.26 5.36
CA GLY A 180 -11.11 -5.60 6.33
C GLY A 180 -9.72 -5.23 5.81
N ILE A 181 -9.67 -4.27 4.87
CA ILE A 181 -8.42 -3.60 4.50
C ILE A 181 -8.14 -2.68 5.69
N PRO A 182 -7.00 -2.83 6.39
CA PRO A 182 -6.64 -1.91 7.45
C PRO A 182 -6.80 -0.49 6.91
N ALA A 183 -7.45 0.39 7.69
CA ALA A 183 -7.39 1.79 7.38
C ALA A 183 -5.90 2.12 7.16
N PRO A 184 -5.55 2.89 6.10
CA PRO A 184 -4.21 3.43 6.07
C PRO A 184 -3.96 4.05 7.45
N PRO A 185 -2.74 3.93 8.01
CA PRO A 185 -2.41 4.66 9.23
C PRO A 185 -2.96 6.08 9.06
N PRO A 186 -3.66 6.62 10.08
CA PRO A 186 -4.31 7.91 9.96
C PRO A 186 -3.32 8.88 9.31
N PRO A 187 -3.76 9.72 8.35
CA PRO A 187 -2.85 10.70 7.77
C PRO A 187 -2.14 11.37 8.93
N ALA A 188 -0.79 11.34 8.91
CA ALA A 188 0.01 12.06 9.87
C ALA A 188 -0.62 13.45 10.00
N SER A 189 -0.99 13.80 11.22
CA SER A 189 -1.87 14.94 11.48
C SER A 189 -1.17 16.21 10.99
N GLY A 190 -1.63 16.75 9.87
CA GLY A 190 -1.05 17.96 9.27
C GLY A 190 0.38 17.80 8.75
N PRO A 191 0.97 18.86 8.18
CA PRO A 191 2.41 18.90 7.96
C PRO A 191 3.08 18.61 9.30
N ALA A 192 3.83 17.50 9.39
CA ALA A 192 4.61 17.17 10.57
C ALA A 192 5.39 18.42 10.98
N SER A 193 5.21 18.86 12.21
CA SER A 193 6.00 19.97 12.74
C SER A 193 7.48 19.62 12.62
N LEU A 194 8.34 20.63 12.47
CA LEU A 194 9.79 20.41 12.41
C LEU A 194 10.30 19.60 13.62
N GLU A 195 9.64 19.75 14.77
CA GLU A 195 9.92 18.99 15.99
C GLU A 195 9.59 17.50 15.84
N GLU A 196 8.45 17.15 15.24
CA GLU A 196 8.07 15.75 14.97
C GLU A 196 9.00 15.10 13.93
N VAL A 197 9.36 15.83 12.87
CA VAL A 197 10.33 15.35 11.86
C VAL A 197 11.70 15.11 12.49
N GLN A 198 12.14 15.99 13.39
CA GLN A 198 13.39 15.85 14.11
C GLN A 198 13.35 14.67 15.09
N ALA A 199 12.26 14.50 15.85
CA ALA A 199 12.08 13.37 16.75
C ALA A 199 12.09 12.03 16.01
N ALA A 200 11.42 11.94 14.85
CA ALA A 200 11.42 10.74 14.01
C ALA A 200 12.82 10.40 13.48
N ALA A 201 13.61 11.41 13.09
CA ALA A 201 14.99 11.23 12.65
C ALA A 201 15.90 10.68 13.77
N MET A 202 15.74 11.21 14.98
CA MET A 202 16.45 10.76 16.19
C MET A 202 16.13 9.31 16.52
N ASP A 203 14.84 8.95 16.47
CA ASP A 203 14.35 7.59 16.70
C ASP A 203 14.92 6.59 15.69
N HIS A 204 14.92 6.96 14.39
CA HIS A 204 15.46 6.13 13.32
C HIS A 204 16.93 5.78 13.53
N LEU A 205 17.76 6.78 13.79
CA LEU A 205 19.19 6.58 14.00
C LEU A 205 19.49 5.80 15.27
N THR A 206 18.74 6.06 16.34
CA THR A 206 18.84 5.31 17.60
C THR A 206 18.58 3.82 17.37
N ARG A 207 17.49 3.47 16.67
CA ARG A 207 17.16 2.09 16.32
C ARG A 207 18.20 1.47 15.39
N HIS A 208 18.67 2.21 14.39
CA HIS A 208 19.68 1.74 13.44
C HIS A 208 20.95 1.28 14.17
N PHE A 209 21.59 2.18 14.93
CA PHE A 209 22.85 1.86 15.61
C PHE A 209 22.68 0.83 16.74
N SER A 210 21.57 0.90 17.48
CA SER A 210 21.24 -0.13 18.49
C SER A 210 21.07 -1.51 17.86
N GLY A 211 20.49 -1.59 16.65
CA GLY A 211 20.35 -2.83 15.87
C GLY A 211 21.70 -3.47 15.49
N TYR A 212 22.76 -2.67 15.33
CA TYR A 212 24.13 -3.16 15.13
C TYR A 212 24.87 -3.44 16.44
N GLY A 213 24.23 -3.28 17.60
CA GLY A 213 24.79 -3.57 18.91
C GLY A 213 25.69 -2.48 19.49
N TYR A 214 25.58 -1.25 18.99
CA TYR A 214 26.20 -0.07 19.59
C TYR A 214 25.31 0.52 20.69
N LYS A 215 25.91 1.21 21.65
CA LYS A 215 25.17 1.99 22.64
C LYS A 215 24.92 3.39 22.07
N THR A 216 23.66 3.80 22.03
CA THR A 216 23.24 5.15 21.60
C THR A 216 22.70 5.93 22.79
N GLU A 217 23.15 7.17 22.96
CA GLU A 217 22.70 8.07 24.01
C GLU A 217 22.19 9.38 23.40
N ASN A 218 21.00 9.82 23.82
CA ASN A 218 20.43 11.10 23.42
C ASN A 218 20.95 12.21 24.34
N VAL A 219 21.67 13.16 23.76
CA VAL A 219 22.29 14.31 24.45
C VAL A 219 21.81 15.66 23.88
N SER A 220 20.77 15.68 23.05
CA SER A 220 20.29 16.90 22.38
C SER A 220 19.91 18.02 23.35
N GLY A 221 19.42 17.67 24.55
CA GLY A 221 19.09 18.64 25.61
C GLY A 221 20.31 19.25 26.34
N GLN A 222 21.54 18.83 26.03
CA GLN A 222 22.76 19.25 26.72
C GLN A 222 23.55 20.34 25.98
N ALA A 223 23.08 20.77 24.80
CA ALA A 223 23.72 21.82 23.98
C ALA A 223 25.20 21.55 23.64
N LEU A 224 25.55 20.28 23.37
CA LEU A 224 26.93 19.86 23.08
C LEU A 224 27.34 20.02 21.59
N GLY A 225 26.44 20.52 20.75
CA GLY A 225 26.64 20.63 19.30
C GLY A 225 26.51 19.30 18.55
N TYR A 226 25.88 18.30 19.18
CA TYR A 226 25.45 17.03 18.59
C TYR A 226 24.30 16.47 19.43
N ASP A 227 23.51 15.58 18.84
CA ASP A 227 22.26 15.07 19.42
C ASP A 227 22.39 13.63 19.93
N ILE A 228 23.16 12.79 19.23
CA ILE A 228 23.35 11.38 19.60
C ILE A 228 24.84 11.06 19.76
N GLU A 229 25.20 10.46 20.89
CA GLU A 229 26.50 9.81 21.07
C GLU A 229 26.38 8.31 20.80
N VAL A 230 27.21 7.78 19.90
CA VAL A 230 27.30 6.34 19.61
C VAL A 230 28.62 5.82 20.17
N SER A 231 28.53 4.80 21.01
CA SER A 231 29.70 4.18 21.65
C SER A 231 29.73 2.67 21.45
N ASP A 232 30.93 2.10 21.53
CA ASP A 232 31.11 0.64 21.52
C ASP A 232 30.67 0.01 22.85
N LYS A 233 30.70 -1.33 22.92
CA LYS A 233 30.33 -2.08 24.14
C LYS A 233 31.25 -1.80 25.34
N LYS A 234 32.40 -1.18 25.13
CA LYS A 234 33.38 -0.80 26.15
C LYS A 234 33.25 0.67 26.57
N GLY A 235 32.32 1.42 25.96
CA GLY A 235 32.06 2.83 26.25
C GLY A 235 32.96 3.81 25.50
N ALA A 236 33.73 3.36 24.51
CA ALA A 236 34.51 4.27 23.66
C ALA A 236 33.58 5.00 22.68
N SER A 237 33.64 6.33 22.66
CA SER A 237 32.88 7.17 21.73
C SER A 237 33.35 6.95 20.30
N LEU A 238 32.45 6.50 19.44
CA LEU A 238 32.71 6.20 18.03
C LEU A 238 32.22 7.32 17.12
N LEU A 239 31.01 7.84 17.38
CA LEU A 239 30.38 8.89 16.59
C LEU A 239 29.65 9.88 17.50
N LYS A 240 29.70 11.16 17.12
CA LYS A 240 28.90 12.24 17.70
C LYS A 240 28.04 12.84 16.60
N LEU A 241 26.76 12.49 16.58
CA LEU A 241 25.87 12.78 15.47
C LEU A 241 25.06 14.04 15.74
N ALA A 242 25.23 15.08 14.91
CA ALA A 242 24.21 16.10 14.73
C ALA A 242 23.17 15.55 13.73
N VAL A 243 21.90 15.54 14.13
CA VAL A 243 20.83 14.88 13.38
C VAL A 243 19.93 15.92 12.75
N LYS A 244 19.58 15.73 11.48
CA LYS A 244 18.60 16.57 10.76
C LYS A 244 17.60 15.68 10.04
N GLY A 245 16.32 15.88 10.33
CA GLY A 245 15.23 15.22 9.60
C GLY A 245 14.72 16.08 8.44
N THR A 246 14.29 15.43 7.37
CA THR A 246 13.54 16.07 6.27
C THR A 246 12.25 15.30 6.00
N ALA A 247 11.24 15.98 5.47
CA ALA A 247 9.95 15.42 5.11
C ALA A 247 9.38 16.11 3.86
N PRO A 248 8.39 15.53 3.17
CA PRO A 248 7.65 16.24 2.11
C PRO A 248 7.15 17.60 2.62
N GLY A 249 7.54 18.69 1.96
CA GLY A 249 7.24 20.07 2.40
C GLY A 249 8.27 20.72 3.32
N PHE A 250 9.18 19.95 3.93
CA PHE A 250 10.30 20.40 4.77
C PHE A 250 11.62 19.75 4.33
N ALA A 251 12.18 20.24 3.23
CA ALA A 251 13.46 19.75 2.71
C ALA A 251 14.68 20.54 3.20
N GLY A 252 14.45 21.72 3.80
CA GLY A 252 15.51 22.63 4.27
C GLY A 252 15.83 22.45 5.75
N PHE A 253 17.11 22.50 6.11
CA PHE A 253 17.57 22.51 7.51
C PHE A 253 18.78 23.41 7.71
N ARG A 254 19.05 23.78 8.97
CA ARG A 254 20.18 24.62 9.39
C ARG A 254 21.00 23.92 10.45
N LEU A 255 22.30 24.19 10.47
CA LEU A 255 23.17 23.85 11.58
C LEU A 255 23.24 25.01 12.57
N SER A 256 23.19 24.71 13.87
CA SER A 256 23.42 25.68 14.93
C SER A 256 24.88 26.15 14.94
N ALA A 257 25.17 27.25 15.66
CA ALA A 257 26.52 27.75 15.82
C ALA A 257 27.44 26.71 16.51
N GLU A 258 26.90 25.98 17.48
CA GLU A 258 27.58 24.92 18.23
C GLU A 258 27.84 23.70 17.35
N GLU A 259 26.87 23.28 16.53
CA GLU A 259 27.04 22.20 15.56
C GLU A 259 28.11 22.55 14.52
N ARG A 260 28.11 23.78 14.01
CA ARG A 260 29.16 24.26 13.09
C ARG A 260 30.53 24.33 13.78
N ALA A 261 30.58 24.76 15.04
CA ALA A 261 31.82 24.78 15.82
C ALA A 261 32.37 23.36 16.06
N CYS A 262 31.50 22.39 16.34
CA CYS A 262 31.87 20.99 16.51
C CYS A 262 32.30 20.34 15.19
N ALA A 263 31.61 20.63 14.08
CA ALA A 263 32.01 20.21 12.75
C ALA A 263 33.46 20.64 12.44
N LYS A 264 33.82 21.90 12.73
CA LYS A 264 35.19 22.42 12.52
C LYS A 264 36.26 21.66 13.33
N ARG A 265 35.90 21.05 14.46
CA ARG A 265 36.83 20.28 15.31
C ARG A 265 37.13 18.88 14.75
N GLY A 266 36.32 18.37 13.83
CA GLY A 266 36.58 17.09 13.16
C GLY A 266 36.03 15.88 13.90
N ASP A 267 36.73 14.74 13.75
CA ASP A 267 36.32 13.46 14.33
C ASP A 267 36.19 13.51 15.87
N PRO A 268 35.21 12.80 16.47
CA PRO A 268 34.27 11.84 15.87
C PRO A 268 32.94 12.45 15.38
N TRP A 269 32.86 13.77 15.20
CA TRP A 269 31.61 14.44 14.85
C TRP A 269 31.16 14.11 13.42
N ARG A 270 29.86 13.86 13.23
CA ARG A 270 29.24 13.66 11.91
C ARG A 270 27.88 14.34 11.83
N LEU A 271 27.50 14.74 10.61
CA LEU A 271 26.13 15.14 10.30
C LEU A 271 25.36 13.94 9.77
N ALA A 272 24.26 13.57 10.40
CA ALA A 272 23.35 12.54 9.93
C ALA A 272 22.06 13.19 9.42
N VAL A 273 21.78 13.04 8.13
CA VAL A 273 20.53 13.51 7.52
C VAL A 273 19.61 12.33 7.29
N VAL A 274 18.40 12.39 7.83
CA VAL A 274 17.34 11.40 7.63
C VAL A 274 16.32 11.94 6.63
N THR A 275 16.27 11.33 5.46
CA THR A 275 15.32 11.61 4.40
C THR A 275 14.00 10.91 4.67
N ASP A 276 12.91 11.66 4.56
CA ASP A 276 11.54 11.18 4.80
C ASP A 276 11.40 10.54 6.20
N ALA A 277 11.85 11.27 7.22
CA ALA A 277 12.07 10.74 8.57
C ALA A 277 10.82 10.15 9.23
N GLY A 278 9.64 10.72 8.94
CA GLY A 278 8.34 10.23 9.41
C GLY A 278 7.64 9.29 8.43
N GLY A 279 8.24 8.99 7.28
CA GLY A 279 7.66 8.17 6.24
C GLY A 279 7.79 6.66 6.48
N PRO A 280 7.24 5.83 5.58
CA PRO A 280 7.23 4.38 5.73
C PRO A 280 8.61 3.73 5.52
N ALA A 281 9.56 4.45 4.92
CA ALA A 281 10.90 3.95 4.62
C ALA A 281 11.98 5.05 4.79
N PRO A 282 12.22 5.52 6.03
CA PRO A 282 13.20 6.58 6.28
C PRO A 282 14.60 6.12 5.87
N GLN A 283 15.28 6.92 5.07
CA GLN A 283 16.67 6.67 4.67
C GLN A 283 17.59 7.65 5.40
N HIS A 284 18.82 7.26 5.71
CA HIS A 284 19.76 8.20 6.29
C HIS A 284 21.11 8.18 5.56
N LYS A 285 21.79 9.31 5.59
CA LYS A 285 23.18 9.44 5.13
C LYS A 285 24.00 10.19 6.16
N ILE A 286 25.21 9.71 6.39
CA ILE A 286 26.15 10.26 7.36
C ILE A 286 27.27 10.96 6.58
N TYR A 287 27.50 12.21 6.93
CA TYR A 287 28.48 13.09 6.30
C TYR A 287 29.60 13.42 7.27
N LYS A 288 30.82 13.44 6.76
CA LYS A 288 32.00 13.97 7.47
C LYS A 288 31.94 15.50 7.49
N PRO A 289 32.65 16.14 8.42
CA PRO A 289 32.76 17.60 8.45
C PRO A 289 33.13 18.26 7.12
N ALA A 290 34.05 17.65 6.36
CA ALA A 290 34.48 18.16 5.05
C ALA A 290 33.41 18.06 3.95
N GLU A 291 32.32 17.33 4.18
CA GLU A 291 31.26 17.06 3.21
C GLU A 291 30.00 17.90 3.46
N ILE A 292 29.95 18.67 4.56
CA ILE A 292 28.76 19.43 5.00
C ILE A 292 28.26 20.40 3.93
N ASP A 293 29.16 21.15 3.29
CA ASP A 293 28.78 22.18 2.32
C ASP A 293 28.18 21.60 1.03
N GLN A 294 28.27 20.27 0.85
CA GLN A 294 27.72 19.54 -0.29
C GLN A 294 26.39 18.85 0.05
N VAL A 295 25.88 19.01 1.27
CA VAL A 295 24.69 18.30 1.74
C VAL A 295 23.43 18.92 1.15
N PRO A 296 22.60 18.16 0.41
CA PRO A 296 21.34 18.66 -0.12
C PRO A 296 20.41 19.12 1.01
N GLY A 297 19.77 20.28 0.84
CA GLY A 297 18.82 20.83 1.81
C GLY A 297 19.45 21.65 2.94
N LEU A 298 20.78 21.75 3.03
CA LEU A 298 21.43 22.69 3.94
C LEU A 298 21.20 24.13 3.46
N ASP A 299 20.61 24.96 4.32
CA ASP A 299 20.45 26.39 4.04
C ASP A 299 21.80 27.11 4.19
N PRO A 300 22.29 27.81 3.15
CA PRO A 300 23.58 28.49 3.15
C PRO A 300 23.62 29.76 4.00
N SER A 301 22.51 30.18 4.63
CA SER A 301 22.43 31.44 5.37
C SER A 301 23.45 31.54 6.52
N ASP A 302 24.43 32.43 6.35
CA ASP A 302 25.25 33.03 7.41
C ASP A 302 24.38 33.97 8.27
N GLY A 303 24.47 33.77 9.58
CA GLY A 303 24.09 34.74 10.61
C GLY A 303 25.15 34.71 11.69
#